data_AF-A0A0G4GTI5-F1
#
_entry.id   AF-A0A0G4GTI5-F1
#
_cell.length_a   1.000
_cell.length_b   1.000
_cell.length_c   1.000
_cell.angle_alpha   90.00
_cell.angle_beta   90.00
_cell.angle_gamma   90.00
#
_symmetry.space_group_name_H-M   'P 1'
#
loop_
_entity.id
_entity.type
_entity.pdbx_description
1 polymer ?
#
loop_
_entity_poly.entity_id
_entity_poly.type
_entity_poly.pdbx_seq_one_letter_code
_entity_poly.pdbx_strand_id
1 'polypeptide(L)'
;MTGLVFIIRKDLYVFGAFISAGLLLSDALTIAACTTVMWHFSLAGHFATPTKIDFTRVQQSVWVAGSQERAYSASMSIGGCLWLGLGCRDHGGKTAADIRSCRQYISHFSMPGSYTGVRDRLGDAVLGGSRAFMADEIEVLHLMEQ
;
A
#
# COMPACT_ATOMS: atom_id res chain seq x y z
N MET A 1 -5.70 16.43 -13.88
CA MET A 1 -4.73 15.95 -12.86
C MET A 1 -4.37 14.50 -13.17
N THR A 2 -3.17 14.03 -12.84
CA THR A 2 -2.76 12.63 -13.05
C THR A 2 -2.84 11.86 -11.73
N GLY A 3 -3.61 10.78 -11.70
CA GLY A 3 -3.73 9.88 -10.56
C GLY A 3 -3.07 8.53 -10.82
N LEU A 4 -2.74 7.81 -9.76
CA LEU A 4 -2.25 6.43 -9.87
C LEU A 4 -3.14 5.49 -9.08
N VAL A 5 -3.43 4.33 -9.67
CA VAL A 5 -4.14 3.22 -9.03
C VAL A 5 -3.19 2.04 -8.96
N PHE A 6 -2.89 1.60 -7.74
CA PHE A 6 -2.15 0.38 -7.48
C PHE A 6 -3.15 -0.74 -7.25
N ILE A 7 -3.11 -1.79 -8.05
CA ILE A 7 -3.94 -2.99 -7.88
C ILE A 7 -3.02 -4.13 -7.48
N ILE A 8 -3.33 -4.78 -6.37
CA ILE A 8 -2.55 -5.87 -5.80
C ILE A 8 -3.43 -7.11 -5.77
N ARG A 9 -2.92 -8.20 -6.35
CA ARG A 9 -3.56 -9.52 -6.31
C ARG A 9 -2.79 -10.44 -5.37
N LYS A 10 -3.53 -11.10 -4.47
CA LYS A 10 -3.02 -12.18 -3.62
C LYS A 10 -4.08 -13.26 -3.44
N ASP A 11 -3.85 -14.43 -3.98
CA ASP A 11 -4.81 -15.54 -4.03
C ASP A 11 -6.17 -15.07 -4.58
N LEU A 12 -7.19 -15.03 -3.73
CA LEU A 12 -8.56 -14.60 -4.04
C LEU A 12 -8.80 -13.11 -3.73
N TYR A 13 -7.81 -12.42 -3.16
CA TYR A 13 -7.92 -11.03 -2.72
C TYR A 13 -7.41 -10.09 -3.80
N VAL A 14 -8.25 -9.08 -4.11
CA VAL A 14 -7.88 -7.97 -4.99
C VAL A 14 -8.17 -6.68 -4.25
N PHE A 15 -7.14 -5.88 -4.02
CA PHE A 15 -7.21 -4.65 -3.25
C PHE A 15 -6.12 -3.70 -3.70
N GLY A 16 -6.10 -2.49 -3.14
CA GLY A 16 -5.12 -1.52 -3.59
C GLY A 16 -5.28 -0.15 -2.98
N ALA A 17 -4.61 0.80 -3.63
CA ALA A 17 -4.62 2.20 -3.23
C ALA A 17 -4.76 3.10 -4.46
N PHE A 18 -5.53 4.17 -4.30
CA PHE A 18 -5.53 5.30 -5.21
C PHE A 18 -4.75 6.45 -4.59
N ILE A 19 -3.97 7.16 -5.41
CA ILE A 19 -3.37 8.45 -5.06
C ILE A 19 -3.71 9.48 -6.15
N SER A 20 -4.14 10.67 -5.76
CA SER A 20 -4.54 11.73 -6.70
C SER A 20 -3.38 12.52 -7.29
N ALA A 21 -2.15 12.15 -6.94
CA ALA A 21 -0.94 12.71 -7.50
C ALA A 21 -0.09 11.62 -8.15
N GLY A 22 0.79 12.01 -9.07
CA GLY A 22 1.85 11.13 -9.55
C GLY A 22 2.89 10.81 -8.46
N LEU A 23 3.82 9.92 -8.79
CA LEU A 23 4.98 9.66 -7.93
C LEU A 23 6.02 10.77 -8.10
N LEU A 24 6.49 11.30 -6.97
CA LEU A 24 7.73 12.04 -6.96
C LEU A 24 8.87 11.02 -7.02
N LEU A 25 9.67 11.10 -8.08
CA LEU A 25 10.90 10.31 -8.19
C LEU A 25 11.88 10.85 -7.14
N SER A 26 12.31 9.95 -6.25
CA SER A 26 13.38 10.26 -5.32
C SER A 26 14.72 10.20 -6.03
N ASP A 27 15.63 11.13 -5.71
CA ASP A 27 17.03 10.94 -6.07
C ASP A 27 17.66 9.84 -5.19
N ALA A 28 18.87 9.39 -5.56
CA ALA A 28 19.53 8.27 -4.89
C ALA A 28 19.72 8.48 -3.37
N LEU A 29 19.75 9.73 -2.91
CA LEU A 29 20.18 10.13 -1.57
C LEU A 29 19.03 10.57 -0.66
N THR A 30 17.83 10.75 -1.18
CA THR A 30 16.70 11.27 -0.41
C THR A 30 15.50 10.34 -0.42
N ILE A 31 14.54 10.61 0.46
CA ILE A 31 13.21 10.02 0.43
C ILE A 31 12.26 11.10 -0.10
N ALA A 32 11.57 10.81 -1.19
CA ALA A 32 10.53 11.70 -1.71
C ALA A 32 9.22 11.46 -0.97
N ALA A 33 8.66 12.52 -0.39
CA ALA A 33 7.41 12.50 0.35
C ALA A 33 6.40 13.45 -0.28
N CYS A 34 5.16 13.00 -0.49
CA CYS A 34 4.08 13.85 -0.98
C CYS A 34 2.81 13.64 -0.14
N THR A 35 2.18 14.75 0.27
CA THR A 35 0.84 14.76 0.84
C THR A 35 -0.18 14.94 -0.27
N THR A 36 -1.02 13.92 -0.49
CA THR A 36 -2.01 13.90 -1.57
C THR A 36 -3.29 13.19 -1.12
N VAL A 37 -4.39 13.39 -1.85
CA VAL A 37 -5.63 12.66 -1.56
C VAL A 37 -5.42 11.21 -1.95
N MET A 38 -5.71 10.31 -1.01
CA MET A 38 -5.55 8.89 -1.21
C MET A 38 -6.60 8.11 -0.42
N TRP A 39 -6.87 6.90 -0.89
CA TRP A 39 -7.72 5.93 -0.21
C TRP A 39 -7.29 4.52 -0.57
N HIS A 40 -7.59 3.57 0.31
CA HIS A 40 -7.51 2.16 -0.02
C HIS A 40 -8.83 1.68 -0.61
N PHE A 41 -8.79 0.54 -1.27
CA PHE A 41 -9.98 -0.14 -1.72
C PHE A 41 -9.78 -1.65 -1.66
N SER A 42 -10.89 -2.38 -1.62
CA SER A 42 -10.95 -3.82 -1.79
C SER A 42 -11.98 -4.14 -2.86
N LEU A 43 -11.60 -4.89 -3.88
CA LEU A 43 -12.45 -5.28 -5.01
C LEU A 43 -12.96 -6.71 -4.85
N ALA A 44 -12.22 -7.58 -4.16
CA ALA A 44 -12.60 -8.99 -3.98
C ALA A 44 -12.14 -9.56 -2.62
N GLY A 45 -12.97 -10.45 -2.08
CA GLY A 45 -12.65 -11.32 -0.94
C GLY A 45 -13.24 -10.85 0.39
N HIS A 46 -12.77 -9.74 0.96
CA HIS A 46 -13.11 -9.36 2.34
C HIS A 46 -14.40 -8.56 2.53
N PHE A 47 -15.04 -8.18 1.42
CA PHE A 47 -16.29 -7.43 1.41
C PHE A 47 -17.24 -8.06 0.38
N ALA A 48 -18.54 -7.94 0.62
CA ALA A 48 -19.57 -8.44 -0.31
C ALA A 48 -19.61 -7.65 -1.62
N THR A 49 -19.19 -6.38 -1.59
CA THR A 49 -19.12 -5.49 -2.76
C THR A 49 -17.80 -4.73 -2.75
N PRO A 50 -17.33 -4.25 -3.92
CA PRO A 50 -16.18 -3.36 -3.99
C PRO A 50 -16.33 -2.19 -3.02
N THR A 51 -15.34 -2.00 -2.15
CA THR A 51 -15.43 -1.08 -1.01
C THR A 51 -14.24 -0.14 -1.01
N LYS A 52 -14.55 1.16 -0.97
CA LYS A 52 -13.58 2.23 -0.71
C LYS A 52 -13.34 2.36 0.79
N ILE A 53 -12.09 2.59 1.18
CA ILE A 53 -11.64 2.70 2.57
C ILE A 53 -10.86 4.01 2.69
N ASP A 54 -11.48 4.99 3.33
CA ASP A 54 -10.89 6.32 3.49
C ASP A 54 -9.79 6.33 4.55
N PHE A 55 -8.74 7.11 4.28
CA PHE A 55 -7.70 7.37 5.26
C PHE A 55 -8.09 8.48 6.23
N THR A 56 -7.65 8.34 7.48
CA THR A 56 -7.68 9.46 8.42
C THR A 56 -6.66 10.52 7.97
N ARG A 57 -6.88 11.80 8.30
CA ARG A 57 -6.02 12.92 7.84
C ARG A 57 -4.52 12.74 8.15
N VAL A 58 -4.18 11.92 9.15
CA VAL A 58 -2.80 11.64 9.58
C VAL A 58 -2.07 10.65 8.66
N GLN A 59 -2.80 9.94 7.80
CA GLN A 59 -2.30 8.85 6.95
C GLN A 59 -2.24 9.26 5.46
N GLN A 60 -2.16 10.54 5.15
CA GLN A 60 -2.14 11.05 3.78
C GLN A 60 -0.72 11.35 3.30
N SER A 61 0.18 10.36 3.34
CA SER A 61 1.55 10.54 2.85
C SER A 61 1.99 9.35 1.99
N VAL A 62 2.55 9.67 0.83
CA VAL A 62 3.26 8.70 -0.03
C VAL A 62 4.74 8.91 0.17
N TRP A 63 5.49 7.83 0.41
CA TRP A 63 6.94 7.84 0.50
C TRP A 63 7.54 6.94 -0.56
N VAL A 64 8.54 7.43 -1.28
CA VAL A 64 9.32 6.67 -2.25
C VAL A 64 10.77 6.70 -1.80
N ALA A 65 11.36 5.51 -1.58
CA ALA A 65 12.76 5.40 -1.19
C ALA A 65 13.67 5.71 -2.39
N GLY A 66 14.77 6.41 -2.13
CA GLY A 66 15.89 6.54 -3.07
C GLY A 66 16.66 5.21 -3.21
N SER A 67 17.52 5.11 -4.23
CA SER A 67 18.31 3.89 -4.46
C SER A 67 19.36 3.60 -3.37
N GLN A 68 19.71 4.58 -2.54
CA GLN A 68 20.66 4.41 -1.42
C GLN A 68 20.08 4.72 -0.03
N GLU A 69 18.99 5.50 0.08
CA GLU A 69 18.33 5.83 1.35
C GLU A 69 16.89 5.31 1.48
N ARG A 70 16.52 5.02 2.73
CA ARG A 70 15.53 3.99 3.11
C ARG A 70 14.25 4.61 3.66
N ALA A 71 13.11 4.41 3.00
CA ALA A 71 11.82 4.57 3.67
C ALA A 71 11.43 3.24 4.36
N TYR A 72 11.75 3.10 5.65
CA TYR A 72 11.24 1.98 6.49
C TYR A 72 11.52 0.55 5.97
N SER A 73 12.63 0.35 5.24
CA SER A 73 12.98 -0.93 4.55
C SER A 73 12.04 -1.32 3.40
N ALA A 74 11.22 -0.41 2.88
CA ALA A 74 10.37 -0.61 1.71
C ALA A 74 10.77 0.35 0.58
N SER A 75 10.53 -0.04 -0.67
CA SER A 75 10.74 0.83 -1.83
C SER A 75 9.68 1.94 -1.89
N MET A 76 8.47 1.64 -1.44
CA MET A 76 7.35 2.58 -1.43
C MET A 76 6.43 2.35 -0.23
N SER A 77 5.88 3.44 0.32
CA SER A 77 4.86 3.45 1.38
C SER A 77 3.69 4.33 0.95
N ILE A 78 2.47 3.82 1.03
CA ILE A 78 1.23 4.55 0.76
C ILE A 78 0.42 4.59 2.05
N GLY A 79 0.21 5.80 2.55
CA GLY A 79 -0.57 6.09 3.75
C GLY A 79 -0.09 5.41 5.03
N GLY A 80 1.17 4.97 5.07
CA GLY A 80 1.77 4.26 6.21
C GLY A 80 1.18 2.87 6.47
N CYS A 81 0.29 2.39 5.60
CA CYS A 81 -0.51 1.18 5.79
C CYS A 81 -0.35 0.18 4.65
N LEU A 82 0.27 0.59 3.53
CA LEU A 82 0.64 -0.26 2.42
C LEU A 82 2.10 0.00 2.06
N TRP A 83 2.92 -1.04 2.13
CA TRP A 83 4.33 -1.01 1.77
C TRP A 83 4.60 -1.98 0.63
N LEU A 84 5.38 -1.55 -0.36
CA LEU A 84 5.79 -2.33 -1.52
C LEU A 84 7.32 -2.47 -1.55
N GLY A 85 7.83 -3.62 -1.99
CA GLY A 85 9.26 -3.92 -2.01
C GLY A 85 9.88 -4.03 -0.61
N LEU A 86 9.17 -4.62 0.34
CA LEU A 86 9.62 -4.76 1.72
C LEU A 86 10.82 -5.71 1.83
N GLY A 87 11.94 -5.17 2.31
CA GLY A 87 13.16 -5.88 2.60
C GLY A 87 13.08 -6.89 3.74
N CYS A 88 13.87 -7.96 3.66
CA CYS A 88 14.14 -8.83 4.80
C CYS A 88 15.12 -8.16 5.78
N ARG A 89 14.80 -8.20 7.08
CA ARG A 89 15.66 -7.67 8.15
C ARG A 89 17.04 -8.32 8.18
N ASP A 90 17.14 -9.58 7.76
CA ASP A 90 18.34 -10.41 7.84
C ASP A 90 19.42 -10.06 6.80
N HIS A 91 19.11 -9.19 5.82
CA HIS A 91 20.05 -8.70 4.81
C HIS A 91 20.46 -7.24 5.03
N GLY A 92 20.57 -6.82 6.29
CA GLY A 92 21.03 -5.47 6.65
C GLY A 92 20.04 -4.36 6.27
N GLY A 93 18.75 -4.68 6.16
CA GLY A 93 17.69 -3.70 5.91
C GLY A 93 17.61 -3.19 4.47
N LYS A 94 18.11 -3.94 3.49
CA LYS A 94 17.93 -3.64 2.05
C LYS A 94 16.48 -3.86 1.64
N THR A 95 15.92 -2.98 0.80
CA THR A 95 14.61 -3.21 0.16
C THR A 95 14.63 -4.54 -0.60
N ALA A 96 13.45 -5.18 -0.73
CA ALA A 96 13.38 -6.36 -1.57
C ALA A 96 13.63 -5.95 -3.03
N ALA A 97 14.41 -6.76 -3.74
CA ALA A 97 14.54 -6.61 -5.19
C ALA A 97 13.19 -6.82 -5.90
N ASP A 98 12.26 -7.54 -5.27
CA ASP A 98 10.92 -7.79 -5.78
C ASP A 98 9.90 -6.85 -5.12
N ILE A 99 9.31 -5.98 -5.93
CA ILE A 99 8.28 -5.01 -5.51
C ILE A 99 7.02 -5.69 -4.93
N ARG A 100 6.80 -6.97 -5.26
CA ARG A 100 5.68 -7.78 -4.77
C ARG A 100 5.82 -8.21 -3.32
N SER A 101 6.99 -8.01 -2.69
CA SER A 101 7.10 -8.18 -1.25
C SER A 101 6.36 -7.04 -0.55
N CYS A 102 5.20 -7.35 0.00
CA CYS A 102 4.27 -6.36 0.49
C CYS A 102 4.07 -6.47 2.00
N ARG A 103 3.73 -5.33 2.61
CA ARG A 103 3.11 -5.34 3.94
C ARG A 103 1.92 -4.39 3.98
N GLN A 104 0.78 -4.90 4.40
CA GLN A 104 -0.48 -4.16 4.40
C GLN A 104 -1.28 -4.44 5.66
N TYR A 105 -1.86 -3.39 6.23
CA TYR A 105 -2.85 -3.48 7.29
C TYR A 105 -3.66 -2.19 7.37
N ILE A 106 -4.89 -2.26 7.88
CA ILE A 106 -5.69 -1.08 8.20
C ILE A 106 -6.12 -1.16 9.66
N SER A 107 -5.90 -0.08 10.39
CA SER A 107 -6.29 0.05 11.79
C SER A 107 -7.75 -0.30 11.98
N HIS A 108 -8.06 -1.11 13.00
CA HIS A 108 -9.45 -1.46 13.32
C HIS A 108 -10.35 -0.24 13.60
N PHE A 109 -9.78 0.89 14.03
CA PHE A 109 -10.51 2.15 14.20
C PHE A 109 -10.92 2.83 12.89
N SER A 110 -10.28 2.46 11.77
CA SER A 110 -10.50 3.07 10.45
C SER A 110 -11.22 2.13 9.48
N MET A 111 -11.56 0.92 9.91
CA MET A 111 -12.20 -0.05 9.04
C MET A 111 -13.72 0.14 8.96
N PRO A 112 -14.31 0.06 7.75
CA PRO A 112 -15.75 -0.02 7.61
C PRO A 112 -16.32 -1.21 8.41
N GLY A 113 -17.46 -1.00 9.07
CA GLY A 113 -18.13 -2.03 9.87
C GLY A 113 -18.59 -3.26 9.08
N SER A 114 -18.66 -3.16 7.75
CA SER A 114 -18.97 -4.26 6.84
C SER A 114 -17.80 -5.21 6.59
N TYR A 115 -16.62 -4.97 7.17
CA TYR A 115 -15.46 -5.84 7.00
C TYR A 115 -15.62 -7.16 7.75
N THR A 116 -15.65 -8.26 7.00
CA THR A 116 -15.77 -9.63 7.53
C THR A 116 -14.51 -10.47 7.32
N GLY A 117 -13.44 -9.83 6.82
CA GLY A 117 -12.19 -10.46 6.44
C GLY A 117 -11.25 -10.82 7.59
N VAL A 118 -10.06 -11.27 7.21
CA VAL A 118 -9.01 -11.72 8.14
C VAL A 118 -8.47 -10.54 8.96
N ARG A 119 -8.34 -10.73 10.26
CA ARG A 119 -7.71 -9.76 11.17
C ARG A 119 -6.45 -10.34 11.77
N ASP A 120 -5.47 -9.50 12.04
CA ASP A 120 -4.27 -9.91 12.76
C ASP A 120 -4.49 -9.95 14.28
N ARG A 121 -3.41 -10.25 15.02
CA ARG A 121 -3.43 -10.34 16.50
C ARG A 121 -3.74 -9.01 17.21
N LEU A 122 -3.61 -7.88 16.52
CA LEU A 122 -3.93 -6.54 17.03
C LEU A 122 -5.34 -6.11 16.62
N GLY A 123 -6.08 -6.95 15.89
CA GLY A 123 -7.43 -6.67 15.40
C GLY A 123 -7.47 -5.89 14.08
N ASP A 124 -6.30 -5.55 13.53
CA ASP A 124 -6.19 -4.79 12.28
C ASP A 124 -6.59 -5.67 11.09
N ALA A 125 -7.27 -5.07 10.12
CA ALA A 125 -7.68 -5.75 8.90
C ALA A 125 -6.47 -5.96 7.98
N VAL A 126 -6.34 -7.17 7.43
CA VAL A 126 -5.27 -7.54 6.50
C VAL A 126 -5.87 -8.02 5.17
N LEU A 127 -5.83 -7.13 4.17
CA LEU A 127 -6.44 -7.38 2.86
C LEU A 127 -5.68 -8.44 2.06
N GLY A 128 -4.38 -8.60 2.29
CA GLY A 128 -3.58 -9.70 1.73
C GLY A 128 -3.70 -11.04 2.48
N GLY A 129 -4.59 -11.15 3.47
CA GLY A 129 -4.73 -12.33 4.34
C GLY A 129 -3.70 -12.40 5.47
N SER A 130 -2.57 -11.70 5.35
CA SER A 130 -1.57 -11.52 6.40
C SER A 130 -0.95 -10.12 6.33
N ARG A 131 -0.29 -9.68 7.41
CA ARG A 131 0.39 -8.38 7.45
C ARG A 131 1.48 -8.29 6.40
N ALA A 132 2.34 -9.28 6.31
CA ALA A 132 3.39 -9.38 5.29
C ALA A 132 3.09 -10.56 4.38
N PHE A 133 3.19 -10.35 3.08
CA PHE A 133 2.86 -11.35 2.06
C PHE A 133 3.63 -11.06 0.78
N MET A 134 3.73 -12.10 -0.06
CA MET A 134 4.20 -11.96 -1.43
C MET A 134 2.99 -11.83 -2.34
N ALA A 135 2.81 -10.69 -3.01
CA ALA A 135 1.75 -10.51 -4.00
C ALA A 135 2.00 -11.42 -5.21
N ASP A 136 0.92 -11.92 -5.82
CA ASP A 136 1.03 -12.66 -7.07
C ASP A 136 1.35 -11.69 -8.21
N GLU A 137 0.71 -10.52 -8.17
CA GLU A 137 0.76 -9.50 -9.22
C GLU A 137 0.50 -8.11 -8.64
N ILE A 138 1.15 -7.11 -9.23
CA ILE A 138 0.92 -5.70 -8.96
C ILE A 138 0.77 -5.00 -10.30
N GLU A 139 -0.37 -4.33 -10.51
CA GLU A 139 -0.60 -3.45 -11.65
C GLU A 139 -0.62 -2.00 -11.16
N VAL A 140 -0.09 -1.09 -11.99
CA VAL A 140 -0.13 0.34 -11.73
C VAL A 140 -0.76 1.02 -12.94
N LEU A 141 -1.92 1.64 -12.73
CA LEU A 141 -2.68 2.33 -13.77
C LEU A 141 -2.56 3.83 -13.61
N HIS A 142 -2.40 4.53 -14.73
CA HIS A 142 -2.43 5.98 -14.79
C HIS A 142 -3.85 6.46 -15.08
N LEU A 143 -4.41 7.25 -14.17
CA LEU A 143 -5.68 7.93 -14.39
C LEU A 143 -5.43 9.28 -15.06
N MET A 144 -5.93 9.41 -16.28
CA MET A 144 -5.91 10.63 -17.07
C MET A 144 -7.33 11.21 -17.07
N GLU A 145 -7.51 12.45 -16.60
CA GLU A 145 -8.77 13.16 -16.81
C GLU A 145 -8.90 13.55 -18.29
N GLN A 146 -10.10 13.35 -18.85
CA GLN A 146 -10.49 13.85 -20.18
C GLN A 146 -11.02 15.29 -20.10
#